data_AF-A0A6V7J6A8-F1
#
_entry.id   AF-A0A6V7J6A8-F1
#
_cell.length_a   1.000
_cell.length_b   1.000
_cell.length_c   1.000
_cell.angle_alpha   90.00
_cell.angle_beta   90.00
_cell.angle_gamma   90.00
#
_symmetry.space_group_name_H-M   'P 1'
#
loop_
_entity.id
_entity.type
_entity.pdbx_description
1 polymer ?
#
loop_
_entity_poly.entity_id
_entity_poly.type
_entity_poly.pdbx_seq_one_letter_code
_entity_poly.pdbx_strand_id
1 'polypeptide(L)'
;RVHISADTLACLDDVYEVEPGNGVDRDNYLKDRNVVTYLIKRVEPLRSRRKQSAKPKAWNEDETGTKSTKKSFKISNPLSSTANSTNTSKDEDDIGLDWEPEIPFEN
;
A
#
# COMPACT_ATOMS: atom_id res chain seq x y z
N ARG A 1 1.41 14.86 5.94
CA ARG A 1 2.64 15.56 5.49
C ARG A 1 3.83 14.70 5.94
N VAL A 2 4.99 14.83 5.31
CA VAL A 2 6.18 14.01 5.65
C VAL A 2 6.96 14.74 6.74
N HIS A 3 7.25 14.06 7.85
CA HIS A 3 8.13 14.56 8.91
C HIS A 3 9.56 14.14 8.62
N ILE A 4 10.50 15.09 8.74
CA ILE A 4 11.93 14.84 8.57
C ILE A 4 12.71 15.52 9.70
N SER A 5 13.91 15.02 9.99
CA SER A 5 14.87 15.68 10.90
C SER A 5 15.65 16.78 10.18
N ALA A 6 16.29 17.66 10.95
CA ALA A 6 17.22 18.68 10.43
C ALA A 6 18.35 18.06 9.57
N ASP A 7 18.91 16.93 10.01
CA ASP A 7 19.98 16.25 9.26
C ASP A 7 19.48 15.76 7.90
N THR A 8 18.24 15.28 7.83
CA THR A 8 17.65 14.87 6.56
C THR A 8 17.41 16.08 5.66
N LEU A 9 16.99 17.23 6.22
CA LEU A 9 16.82 18.47 5.47
C LEU A 9 18.15 18.95 4.85
N ALA A 10 19.25 18.86 5.59
CA ALA A 10 20.58 19.21 5.08
C ALA A 10 21.02 18.35 3.88
N CYS A 11 20.54 17.11 3.80
CA CYS A 11 20.81 16.20 2.68
C CYS A 11 19.83 16.35 1.50
N LEU A 12 18.79 17.19 1.64
CA LEU A 12 17.77 17.40 0.61
C LEU A 12 18.05 18.64 -0.27
N ASP A 13 19.20 19.31 -0.07
CA ASP A 13 19.70 20.46 -0.85
C ASP A 13 18.63 21.56 -1.08
N ASP A 14 17.77 21.81 -0.09
CA ASP A 14 16.67 22.78 -0.14
C ASP A 14 15.70 22.63 -1.34
N VAL A 15 15.66 21.45 -1.96
CA VAL A 15 14.76 21.15 -3.09
C VAL A 15 13.28 21.16 -2.67
N TYR A 16 13.03 20.98 -1.37
CA TYR A 16 11.69 20.94 -0.80
C TYR A 16 11.46 22.12 0.13
N GLU A 17 10.34 22.81 -0.07
CA GLU A 17 9.86 23.76 0.94
C GLU A 17 9.37 23.01 2.18
N VAL A 18 9.79 23.48 3.35
CA VAL A 18 9.41 22.90 4.63
C VAL A 18 8.81 23.93 5.58
N GLU A 19 8.03 23.45 6.55
CA GLU A 19 7.51 24.21 7.68
C GLU A 19 8.03 23.62 9.00
N PRO A 20 8.09 24.41 10.10
CA PRO A 20 8.43 23.89 11.42
C PRO A 20 7.53 22.73 11.82
N GLY A 21 8.13 21.66 12.33
CA GLY A 21 7.42 20.42 12.60
C GLY A 21 7.02 20.13 14.04
N ASN A 22 7.55 20.89 15.00
CA ASN A 22 7.20 20.79 16.42
C ASN A 22 7.16 19.34 16.95
N GLY A 23 8.13 18.52 16.52
CA GLY A 23 8.19 17.10 16.88
C GLY A 23 8.25 16.85 18.39
N VAL A 24 8.80 17.82 19.14
CA VAL A 24 8.89 17.81 20.61
C VAL A 24 7.53 17.77 21.31
N ASP A 25 6.47 18.30 20.69
CA ASP A 25 5.13 18.28 21.27
C ASP A 25 4.39 16.95 21.00
N ARG A 26 4.89 16.17 20.02
CA ARG A 26 4.28 14.91 19.58
C ARG A 26 4.96 13.67 20.14
N ASP A 27 6.27 13.71 20.37
CA ASP A 27 7.05 12.56 20.78
C ASP A 27 8.07 12.95 21.85
N ASN A 28 8.04 12.23 22.97
CA ASN A 28 8.95 12.48 24.08
C ASN A 28 10.40 12.14 23.73
N TYR A 29 10.64 11.16 22.85
CA TYR A 29 11.99 10.82 22.40
C TYR A 29 12.63 11.97 21.63
N LEU A 30 11.85 12.61 20.76
CA LEU A 30 12.30 13.78 20.01
C LEU A 30 12.55 14.98 20.93
N LYS A 31 11.73 15.13 21.98
CA LYS A 31 11.90 16.16 23.01
C LYS A 31 13.17 15.97 23.83
N ASP A 32 13.37 14.77 24.38
CA ASP A 32 14.49 14.47 25.29
C ASP A 32 15.85 14.57 24.59
N ARG A 33 15.88 14.35 23.28
CA ARG A 33 17.09 14.46 22.44
C ARG A 33 17.20 15.79 21.69
N ASN A 34 16.28 16.72 21.93
CA ASN A 34 16.23 18.02 21.26
C ASN A 34 16.29 17.92 19.73
N VAL A 35 15.62 16.92 19.16
CA VAL A 35 15.60 16.70 17.71
C VAL A 35 14.68 17.73 17.06
N VAL A 36 15.27 18.61 16.25
CA VAL A 36 14.51 19.56 15.44
C VAL A 36 13.92 18.84 14.24
N THR A 37 12.61 19.01 14.04
CA THR A 37 11.88 18.39 12.94
C THR A 37 11.15 19.41 12.09
N TYR A 38 10.92 19.02 10.84
CA TYR A 38 10.25 19.82 9.82
C TYR A 38 9.18 18.99 9.10
N LEU A 39 8.15 19.66 8.59
CA LEU A 39 7.18 19.05 7.67
C LEU A 39 7.44 19.53 6.25
N ILE A 40 7.62 18.59 5.32
CA ILE A 40 7.65 18.92 3.88
C ILE A 40 6.27 19.43 3.45
N LYS A 41 6.23 20.64 2.88
CA LYS A 41 5.02 21.17 2.25
C LYS A 41 4.71 20.32 1.03
N ARG A 42 3.44 19.98 0.86
CA ARG A 42 2.98 19.48 -0.44
C ARG A 42 3.03 20.65 -1.40
N VAL A 43 4.04 20.70 -2.26
CA VAL A 43 3.85 21.35 -3.55
C VAL A 43 2.71 20.58 -4.24
N GLU A 44 1.72 21.28 -4.79
CA GLU A 44 0.66 20.64 -5.61
C GLU A 44 1.31 19.58 -6.51
N PRO A 45 0.67 18.42 -6.77
CA PRO A 45 1.33 17.34 -7.49
C PRO A 45 1.97 17.93 -8.74
N LEU A 46 3.24 17.64 -8.99
CA LEU A 46 3.80 17.76 -10.33
C LEU A 46 2.94 16.81 -11.18
N ARG A 47 1.81 17.31 -11.68
CA ARG A 47 0.86 16.52 -12.43
C ARG A 47 1.67 16.01 -13.58
N SER A 48 1.95 14.70 -13.59
CA SER A 48 2.30 14.03 -14.81
C SER A 48 1.13 14.29 -15.75
N ARG A 49 1.28 15.30 -16.62
CA ARG A 49 0.40 15.52 -17.75
C ARG A 49 0.68 14.37 -18.69
N ARG A 50 0.17 13.18 -18.34
CA ARG A 50 -0.08 12.13 -19.30
C ARG A 50 -1.19 12.70 -20.19
N LYS A 51 -0.76 13.44 -21.22
CA LYS A 51 -1.61 13.83 -22.33
C LYS A 51 -2.37 12.57 -22.70
N GLN A 52 -3.69 12.68 -22.72
CA GLN A 52 -4.54 11.63 -23.24
C GLN A 52 -3.93 11.21 -24.58
N SER A 53 -3.34 10.01 -24.62
CA SER A 53 -3.11 9.39 -25.91
C SER A 53 -4.51 9.09 -26.40
N ALA A 54 -5.00 9.98 -27.27
CA ALA A 54 -6.19 9.75 -28.05
C ALA A 54 -6.02 8.37 -28.66
N LYS A 55 -6.70 7.36 -28.10
CA LYS A 55 -6.82 6.07 -28.76
C LYS A 55 -7.45 6.41 -30.11
N PRO A 56 -6.77 6.16 -31.25
CA PRO A 56 -7.35 6.44 -32.54
C PRO A 56 -8.62 5.62 -32.69
N LYS A 57 -9.66 6.28 -33.22
CA LYS A 57 -10.94 5.67 -33.56
C LYS A 57 -10.71 4.73 -34.74
N ALA A 58 -10.51 3.45 -34.48
CA ALA A 58 -10.49 2.42 -35.52
C ALA A 58 -11.92 2.17 -35.99
N TRP A 59 -12.33 2.87 -37.04
CA TRP A 59 -13.34 2.36 -37.95
C TRP A 59 -12.69 1.24 -38.76
N ASN A 60 -13.19 0.02 -38.64
CA ASN A 60 -13.19 -0.94 -39.73
C ASN A 60 -14.63 -1.40 -39.90
N GLU A 61 -15.20 -0.96 -41.00
CA GLU A 61 -16.31 -1.58 -41.71
C GLU A 61 -15.84 -2.94 -42.21
N ASP A 62 -16.61 -4.00 -41.96
CA ASP A 62 -16.76 -5.15 -42.86
C ASP A 62 -17.79 -6.12 -42.23
N GLU A 63 -18.89 -6.34 -42.95
CA GLU A 63 -19.86 -7.40 -42.69
C GLU A 63 -19.16 -8.77 -42.65
N THR A 64 -19.46 -9.59 -41.64
CA THR A 64 -19.65 -11.05 -41.77
C THR A 64 -19.86 -11.74 -40.41
N GLY A 65 -20.92 -12.55 -40.31
CA GLY A 65 -20.82 -13.88 -39.69
C GLY A 65 -20.98 -14.04 -38.17
N THR A 66 -22.18 -14.47 -37.77
CA THR A 66 -22.43 -15.66 -36.92
C THR A 66 -21.82 -15.79 -35.49
N LYS A 67 -22.73 -15.73 -34.50
CA LYS A 67 -22.89 -16.62 -33.32
C LYS A 67 -21.69 -17.52 -32.90
N SER A 68 -21.10 -17.29 -31.72
CA SER A 68 -20.64 -18.37 -30.79
C SER A 68 -20.21 -17.79 -29.42
N THR A 69 -20.91 -18.10 -28.32
CA THR A 69 -20.68 -19.16 -27.31
C THR A 69 -19.68 -18.81 -26.18
N LYS A 70 -20.27 -18.38 -25.05
CA LYS A 70 -19.98 -18.71 -23.62
C LYS A 70 -18.53 -19.14 -23.25
N LYS A 71 -17.91 -18.43 -22.29
CA LYS A 71 -17.26 -19.01 -21.09
C LYS A 71 -17.28 -18.00 -19.92
N SER A 72 -18.18 -18.21 -18.96
CA SER A 72 -18.17 -17.55 -17.65
C SER A 72 -17.58 -18.54 -16.64
N PHE A 73 -16.45 -18.23 -16.01
CA PHE A 73 -15.90 -19.05 -14.94
C PHE A 73 -16.69 -18.77 -13.66
N LYS A 74 -17.50 -19.75 -13.22
CA LYS A 74 -18.12 -19.79 -11.90
C LYS A 74 -17.28 -20.73 -11.05
N ILE A 75 -16.61 -20.23 -10.00
CA ILE A 75 -16.07 -21.08 -8.96
C ILE A 75 -17.23 -21.47 -8.04
N SER A 76 -17.59 -22.75 -8.08
CA SER A 76 -18.54 -23.38 -7.17
C SER A 76 -17.86 -23.73 -5.85
N ASN A 77 -18.48 -23.32 -4.74
CA ASN A 77 -18.09 -23.64 -3.36
C ASN A 77 -18.54 -25.07 -3.00
N PRO A 78 -17.63 -26.02 -2.73
CA PRO A 78 -18.02 -27.35 -2.27
C PRO A 78 -18.39 -27.29 -0.78
N LEU A 79 -19.69 -27.51 -0.52
CA LEU A 79 -20.34 -28.03 0.69
C LEU A 79 -19.40 -28.37 1.87
N SER A 80 -19.57 -27.75 3.04
CA SER A 80 -20.53 -28.19 4.06
C SER A 80 -20.53 -29.71 4.33
N SER A 81 -19.80 -30.12 5.36
CA SER A 81 -20.03 -31.35 6.10
C SER A 81 -19.95 -31.00 7.58
N THR A 82 -21.11 -30.80 8.20
CA THR A 82 -21.74 -31.79 9.10
C THR A 82 -21.50 -31.38 10.54
N ALA A 83 -22.58 -30.95 11.20
CA ALA A 83 -22.61 -30.64 12.62
C ALA A 83 -22.35 -31.89 13.47
N ASN A 84 -21.60 -31.73 14.58
CA ASN A 84 -22.05 -32.16 15.90
C ASN A 84 -21.15 -31.57 17.01
N SER A 85 -21.81 -31.18 18.09
CA SER A 85 -21.38 -30.45 19.28
C SER A 85 -20.22 -31.07 20.08
N THR A 86 -19.41 -30.23 20.73
CA THR A 86 -19.09 -30.30 22.18
C THR A 86 -18.28 -29.07 22.65
N ASN A 87 -18.72 -28.47 23.76
CA ASN A 87 -17.97 -27.47 24.53
C ASN A 87 -16.67 -28.06 25.08
N THR A 88 -15.56 -27.32 25.02
CA THR A 88 -14.45 -27.48 25.96
C THR A 88 -13.56 -26.23 25.97
N SER A 89 -13.34 -25.73 27.19
CA SER A 89 -12.47 -24.66 27.65
C SER A 89 -10.99 -24.83 27.26
N LYS A 90 -10.22 -23.73 27.44
CA LYS A 90 -8.74 -23.68 27.50
C LYS A 90 -8.08 -23.87 26.12
N ASP A 91 -7.06 -23.12 25.71
CA ASP A 91 -5.93 -22.57 26.44
C ASP A 91 -5.51 -21.20 25.85
N GLU A 92 -4.80 -20.44 26.68
CA GLU A 92 -3.87 -19.39 26.26
C GLU A 92 -2.74 -20.03 25.42
N ASP A 93 -1.97 -19.22 24.69
CA ASP A 93 -0.69 -19.57 24.02
C ASP A 93 -0.69 -19.88 22.50
N ASP A 94 -1.34 -19.07 21.64
CA ASP A 94 -1.13 -19.19 20.18
C ASP A 94 -0.98 -17.84 19.42
N ILE A 95 -0.45 -16.82 20.09
CA ILE A 95 -0.02 -15.56 19.44
C ILE A 95 1.51 -15.49 19.25
N GLY A 96 2.18 -16.62 19.46
CA GLY A 96 3.62 -16.81 19.32
C GLY A 96 4.02 -17.67 18.12
N LEU A 97 3.25 -17.62 17.03
CA LEU A 97 3.61 -18.30 15.77
C LEU A 97 4.82 -17.59 15.13
N ASP A 98 6.00 -18.00 15.58
CA ASP A 98 7.23 -18.20 14.81
C ASP A 98 7.22 -17.69 13.36
N TRP A 99 7.59 -16.42 13.19
CA TRP A 99 7.92 -15.91 11.87
C TRP A 99 9.30 -16.43 11.44
N GLU A 100 9.31 -17.60 10.80
CA GLU A 100 10.48 -18.11 10.07
C GLU A 100 10.39 -17.68 8.60
N PRO A 101 11.34 -16.87 8.09
CA PRO A 101 11.37 -16.54 6.66
C PRO A 101 11.78 -17.78 5.84
N GLU A 102 10.81 -18.41 5.17
CA GLU A 102 10.98 -19.62 4.33
C GLU A 102 11.86 -19.44 3.08
N ILE A 103 12.42 -18.26 2.82
CA ILE A 103 13.12 -18.01 1.56
C ILE A 103 14.63 -18.16 1.76
N PRO A 104 15.28 -19.20 1.19
CA PRO A 104 16.74 -19.29 1.20
C PRO A 104 17.32 -18.15 0.35
N PHE A 105 18.21 -17.37 0.94
CA PHE A 105 19.07 -16.46 0.20
C PHE A 105 20.07 -17.31 -0.61
N GLU A 106 19.74 -17.62 -1.85
CA GLU A 106 20.70 -18.21 -2.80
C GLU A 106 21.64 -17.10 -3.29
N ASN A 107 22.94 -17.44 -3.37
CA ASN A 107 24.07 -16.52 -3.33
C ASN A 107 24.77 -16.40 -4.70
#